data_AF-A0AAN8E700-F1
#
_entry.id   AF-A0AAN8E700-F1
#
_cell.length_a   1.000
_cell.length_b   1.000
_cell.length_c   1.000
_cell.angle_alpha   90.00
_cell.angle_beta   90.00
_cell.angle_gamma   90.00
#
_symmetry.space_group_name_H-M   'P 1'
#
loop_
_entity.id
_entity.type
_entity.pdbx_description
1 polymer ?
#
loop_
_entity_poly.entity_id
_entity_poly.type
_entity_poly.pdbx_seq_one_letter_code
_entity_poly.pdbx_strand_id
1 'polypeptide(L)'
;MAVYADMKVDCGPDFVTLMWTESRPQADTSLLRLGSCFPTSFSAGEAYFYVDLTDCNFRILVTGDVLLYSNDLTYVASDDSYNLAFTHPVVCAYERPKDWYSSQQIYDPVFKTYGLGDLQFTIGLMNDDFSGPAEFTSYPLGSIIPIMASVVQKTHQPLLLLLEECVAATTPELHPESTMYPIISNKGCLLESVSSQSKFEPRQKSSEMRLSLQTFKFAMGEEVFIHCKLLAWDPNGLDGTKKACHFVKGHGWELLDDLAQSNLCDCCESKCKSRRQRSVASEKHGMVQKAVIGPFTITDVNS
;
A
#
# COMPACT_ATOMS: atom_id res chain seq x y z
N MET A 1 -11.24 7.31 37.66
CA MET A 1 -11.83 7.77 36.39
C MET A 1 -12.88 6.75 36.02
N ALA A 2 -14.13 7.16 35.77
CA ALA A 2 -15.17 6.23 35.34
C ALA A 2 -14.85 5.79 33.90
N VAL A 3 -14.81 4.47 33.66
CA VAL A 3 -14.66 3.90 32.32
C VAL A 3 -16.06 3.94 31.69
N TYR A 4 -16.23 4.76 30.66
CA TYR A 4 -17.54 5.00 30.07
C TYR A 4 -17.89 3.99 28.97
N ALA A 5 -16.89 3.36 28.36
CA ALA A 5 -17.07 2.30 27.38
C ALA A 5 -16.03 1.19 27.59
N ASP A 6 -16.44 -0.06 27.35
CA ASP A 6 -15.59 -1.25 27.44
C ASP A 6 -15.76 -2.13 26.20
N MET A 7 -14.64 -2.68 25.73
CA MET A 7 -14.57 -3.54 24.55
C MET A 7 -13.95 -4.87 24.95
N LYS A 8 -14.72 -5.95 24.79
CA LYS A 8 -14.26 -7.32 25.01
C LYS A 8 -14.21 -8.05 23.68
N VAL A 9 -13.03 -8.55 23.34
CA VAL A 9 -12.78 -9.32 22.12
C VAL A 9 -12.41 -10.73 22.53
N ASP A 10 -13.02 -11.72 21.89
CA ASP A 10 -12.66 -13.12 22.01
C ASP A 10 -12.40 -13.72 20.62
N CYS A 11 -11.26 -14.38 20.49
CA CYS A 11 -10.72 -14.90 19.25
C CYS A 11 -10.94 -16.41 19.21
N GLY A 12 -11.97 -16.83 18.48
CA GLY A 12 -12.25 -18.24 18.19
C GLY A 12 -11.30 -18.79 17.12
N PRO A 13 -11.33 -20.10 16.83
CA PRO A 13 -10.42 -20.71 15.87
C PRO A 13 -10.53 -20.15 14.43
N ASP A 14 -11.75 -19.77 14.02
CA ASP A 14 -12.09 -19.28 12.68
C ASP A 14 -13.02 -18.05 12.71
N PHE A 15 -13.35 -17.54 13.90
CA PHE A 15 -14.24 -16.40 14.09
C PHE A 15 -13.75 -15.45 15.20
N VAL A 16 -14.31 -14.25 15.24
CA VAL A 16 -14.13 -13.27 16.31
C VAL A 16 -15.48 -12.93 16.90
N THR A 17 -15.55 -12.88 18.22
CA THR A 17 -16.65 -12.23 18.91
C THR A 17 -16.20 -10.95 19.56
N LEU A 18 -17.02 -9.91 19.45
CA LEU A 18 -16.77 -8.61 20.04
C LEU A 18 -18.01 -8.15 20.77
N MET A 19 -17.84 -7.78 22.04
CA MET A 19 -18.87 -7.14 22.84
C MET A 19 -18.42 -5.73 23.22
N TRP A 20 -19.17 -4.74 22.74
CA TRP A 20 -19.03 -3.34 23.10
C TRP A 20 -20.10 -3.00 24.13
N THR A 21 -19.72 -2.35 25.23
CA THR A 21 -20.64 -1.80 26.23
C THR A 21 -20.37 -0.30 26.39
N GLU A 22 -21.42 0.51 26.37
CA GLU A 22 -21.39 1.96 26.52
C GLU A 22 -22.37 2.37 27.61
N SER A 23 -21.87 3.14 28.58
CA SER A 23 -22.67 3.62 29.71
C SER A 23 -23.23 5.03 29.51
N ARG A 24 -22.91 5.69 28.39
CA ARG A 24 -23.53 6.95 27.98
C ARG A 24 -24.93 6.72 27.38
N PRO A 25 -25.96 7.46 27.81
CA PRO A 25 -27.35 7.25 27.40
C PRO A 25 -27.71 7.74 25.98
N GLN A 26 -26.73 7.91 25.07
CA GLN A 26 -26.96 8.54 23.75
C GLN A 26 -26.20 7.88 22.58
N ALA A 27 -25.46 6.80 22.76
CA ALA A 27 -24.76 6.14 21.65
C ALA A 27 -25.68 5.13 20.95
N ASP A 28 -25.91 5.30 19.65
CA ASP A 28 -26.66 4.33 18.85
C ASP A 28 -25.70 3.22 18.39
N THR A 29 -25.63 2.16 19.19
CA THR A 29 -24.73 1.02 18.98
C THR A 29 -25.00 0.28 17.66
N SER A 30 -26.14 0.50 17.00
CA SER A 30 -26.42 -0.04 15.66
C SER A 30 -25.52 0.58 14.57
N LEU A 31 -24.92 1.74 14.84
CA LEU A 31 -24.00 2.43 13.94
C LEU A 31 -22.56 1.92 14.03
N LEU A 32 -22.26 1.01 14.96
CA LEU A 32 -20.96 0.37 15.04
C LEU A 32 -20.73 -0.52 13.82
N ARG A 33 -19.51 -0.52 13.30
CA ARG A 33 -19.07 -1.43 12.24
C ARG A 33 -17.77 -2.11 12.65
N LEU A 34 -17.72 -3.43 12.48
CA LEU A 34 -16.46 -4.18 12.53
C LEU A 34 -16.02 -4.43 11.09
N GLY A 35 -15.08 -3.63 10.61
CA GLY A 35 -14.75 -3.55 9.18
C GLY A 35 -15.97 -3.12 8.35
N SER A 36 -16.45 -4.00 7.47
CA SER A 36 -17.66 -3.76 6.67
C SER A 36 -18.96 -4.27 7.29
N CYS A 37 -18.90 -4.96 8.44
CA CYS A 37 -20.06 -5.64 9.01
C CYS A 37 -20.78 -4.84 10.10
N PHE A 38 -22.10 -5.03 10.13
CA PHE A 38 -23.00 -4.51 11.16
C PHE A 38 -22.96 -5.41 12.41
N PRO A 39 -23.41 -4.91 13.58
CA PRO A 39 -23.52 -5.73 14.77
C PRO A 39 -24.51 -6.87 14.53
N THR A 40 -24.16 -8.08 14.95
CA THR A 40 -25.03 -9.26 14.93
C THR A 40 -26.26 -9.05 15.82
N SER A 41 -26.08 -8.36 16.95
CA SER A 41 -27.18 -7.86 17.78
C SER A 41 -26.77 -6.59 18.51
N PHE A 42 -27.73 -5.74 18.87
CA PHE A 42 -27.46 -4.46 19.54
C PHE A 42 -28.62 -4.03 20.44
N SER A 43 -28.32 -3.18 21.42
CA SER A 43 -29.24 -2.57 22.39
C SER A 43 -28.79 -1.13 22.70
N ALA A 44 -29.56 -0.38 23.49
CA ALA A 44 -29.29 1.03 23.79
C ALA A 44 -27.90 1.32 24.43
N GLY A 45 -27.16 0.30 24.88
CA GLY A 45 -25.80 0.46 25.39
C GLY A 45 -24.87 -0.69 25.05
N GLU A 46 -25.29 -1.64 24.22
CA GLU A 46 -24.46 -2.80 23.89
C GLU A 46 -24.51 -3.12 22.40
N ALA A 47 -23.38 -3.56 21.83
CA ALA A 47 -23.33 -4.17 20.52
C ALA A 47 -22.51 -5.45 20.58
N TYR A 48 -23.02 -6.48 19.92
CA TYR A 48 -22.39 -7.78 19.81
C TYR A 48 -22.13 -8.11 18.35
N PHE A 49 -20.92 -8.57 18.07
CA PHE A 49 -20.48 -9.08 16.79
C PHE A 49 -20.08 -10.54 16.95
N TYR A 50 -20.54 -11.36 16.02
CA TYR A 50 -20.02 -12.68 15.69
C TYR A 50 -19.66 -12.65 14.22
N VAL A 51 -18.38 -12.79 13.91
CA VAL A 51 -17.86 -12.58 12.55
C VAL A 51 -16.80 -13.64 12.24
N ASP A 52 -16.97 -14.33 11.12
CA ASP A 52 -15.94 -15.23 10.59
C ASP A 52 -14.70 -14.44 10.14
N LEU A 53 -13.51 -14.99 10.37
CA LEU A 53 -12.24 -14.34 10.07
C LEU A 53 -12.00 -14.09 8.57
N THR A 54 -12.78 -14.74 7.70
CA THR A 54 -12.76 -14.55 6.25
C THR A 54 -13.70 -13.43 5.78
N ASP A 55 -14.58 -12.97 6.65
CA ASP A 55 -15.65 -12.04 6.31
C ASP A 55 -15.27 -10.62 6.75
N CYS A 56 -16.15 -9.66 6.47
CA CYS A 56 -16.08 -8.29 6.99
C CYS A 56 -14.75 -7.54 6.70
N ASN A 57 -14.03 -8.00 5.67
CA ASN A 57 -12.72 -7.50 5.23
C ASN A 57 -11.64 -7.57 6.32
N PHE A 58 -11.63 -8.65 7.11
CA PHE A 58 -10.51 -8.95 8.00
C PHE A 58 -9.20 -9.06 7.21
N ARG A 59 -8.17 -8.37 7.69
CA ARG A 59 -6.84 -8.36 7.09
C ARG A 59 -5.99 -9.42 7.75
N ILE A 60 -5.40 -10.30 6.94
CA ILE A 60 -4.52 -11.37 7.43
C ILE A 60 -3.09 -10.95 7.18
N LEU A 61 -2.26 -11.00 8.23
CA LEU A 61 -0.83 -10.79 8.15
C LEU A 61 -0.13 -12.04 8.67
N VAL A 62 0.73 -12.63 7.84
CA VAL A 62 1.51 -13.81 8.20
C VAL A 62 2.89 -13.35 8.68
N THR A 63 3.28 -13.69 9.90
CA THR A 63 4.60 -13.31 10.46
C THR A 63 5.25 -14.48 11.17
N GLY A 64 6.46 -14.88 10.77
CA GLY A 64 7.21 -15.89 11.53
C GLY A 64 6.45 -17.21 11.59
N ASP A 65 5.91 -17.59 12.76
CA ASP A 65 5.03 -18.76 12.99
C ASP A 65 3.60 -18.37 13.43
N VAL A 66 3.21 -17.11 13.23
CA VAL A 66 1.94 -16.53 13.71
C VAL A 66 1.12 -15.98 12.54
N LEU A 67 -0.19 -16.20 12.57
CA LEU A 67 -1.20 -15.59 11.71
C LEU A 67 -1.90 -14.48 12.50
N LEU A 68 -1.89 -13.25 11.99
CA LEU A 68 -2.53 -12.09 12.60
C LEU A 68 -3.73 -11.67 11.77
N TYR A 69 -4.93 -11.86 12.32
CA TYR A 69 -6.15 -11.35 11.73
C TYR A 69 -6.50 -10.02 12.40
N SER A 70 -6.71 -8.98 11.60
CA SER A 70 -6.94 -7.63 12.11
C SER A 70 -8.09 -6.93 11.40
N ASN A 71 -8.85 -6.15 12.16
CA ASN A 71 -9.92 -5.28 11.66
C ASN A 71 -10.11 -4.10 12.61
N ASP A 72 -10.98 -3.15 12.23
CA ASP A 72 -11.27 -1.95 13.02
C ASP A 72 -12.74 -1.94 13.44
N LEU A 73 -13.00 -1.76 14.73
CA LEU A 73 -14.31 -1.37 15.25
C LEU A 73 -14.46 0.14 15.12
N THR A 74 -15.42 0.59 14.32
CA THR A 74 -15.66 2.00 14.01
C THR A 74 -17.06 2.42 14.45
N TYR A 75 -17.18 3.61 15.03
CA TYR A 75 -18.44 4.28 15.29
C TYR A 75 -18.52 5.53 14.43
N VAL A 76 -19.50 5.59 13.53
CA VAL A 76 -19.74 6.77 12.69
C VAL A 76 -20.88 7.57 13.33
N ALA A 77 -20.55 8.76 13.82
CA ALA A 77 -21.54 9.68 14.37
C ALA A 77 -22.44 10.24 13.26
N SER A 78 -23.74 10.31 13.51
CA SER A 78 -24.66 11.08 12.67
C SER A 78 -24.50 12.58 12.93
N ASP A 79 -24.72 13.41 11.91
CA ASP A 79 -24.53 14.88 11.90
C ASP A 79 -25.26 15.63 13.04
N ASP A 80 -26.19 14.97 13.73
CA ASP A 80 -27.04 15.52 14.80
C ASP A 80 -26.75 14.92 16.19
N SER A 81 -25.65 14.15 16.35
CA SER A 81 -25.31 13.46 17.61
C SER A 81 -24.16 14.13 18.36
N TYR A 82 -24.28 14.25 19.68
CA TYR A 82 -23.22 14.76 20.58
C TYR A 82 -22.05 13.77 20.78
N ASN A 83 -22.05 12.63 20.08
CA ASN A 83 -21.02 11.59 20.21
C ASN A 83 -19.92 11.79 19.16
N LEU A 84 -18.66 11.68 19.58
CA LEU A 84 -17.52 11.74 18.66
C LEU A 84 -17.32 10.38 17.98
N ALA A 85 -17.03 10.41 16.67
CA ALA A 85 -16.61 9.22 15.94
C ALA A 85 -15.32 8.63 16.56
N PHE A 86 -15.23 7.31 16.60
CA PHE A 86 -14.06 6.62 17.16
C PHE A 86 -13.75 5.34 16.40
N THR A 87 -12.50 4.90 16.54
CA THR A 87 -11.98 3.66 15.96
C THR A 87 -11.13 2.92 16.98
N HIS A 88 -11.39 1.61 17.16
CA HIS A 88 -10.60 0.73 18.00
C HIS A 88 -10.11 -0.49 17.20
N PRO A 89 -8.81 -0.82 17.25
CA PRO A 89 -8.29 -1.97 16.53
C PRO A 89 -8.70 -3.28 17.22
N VAL A 90 -8.99 -4.29 16.40
CA VAL A 90 -9.33 -5.66 16.81
C VAL A 90 -8.29 -6.58 16.16
N VAL A 91 -7.54 -7.32 16.97
CA VAL A 91 -6.46 -8.20 16.49
C VAL A 91 -6.56 -9.56 17.17
N CYS A 92 -6.53 -10.61 16.36
CA CYS A 92 -6.44 -12.00 16.80
C CYS A 92 -5.17 -12.65 16.26
N ALA A 93 -4.45 -13.36 17.13
CA ALA A 93 -3.19 -14.01 16.80
C ALA A 93 -3.34 -15.53 16.95
N TYR A 94 -3.00 -16.27 15.91
CA TYR A 94 -3.06 -17.73 15.89
C TYR A 94 -1.69 -18.32 15.58
N GLU A 95 -1.35 -19.44 16.22
CA GLU A 95 -0.19 -20.22 15.81
C GLU A 95 -0.45 -20.85 14.44
N ARG A 96 0.57 -20.84 13.58
CA ARG A 96 0.45 -21.45 12.26
C ARG A 96 0.43 -22.98 12.39
N PRO A 97 -0.59 -23.68 11.83
CA PRO A 97 -0.61 -25.14 11.85
C PRO A 97 0.61 -25.73 11.13
N LYS A 98 1.24 -26.74 11.74
CA LYS A 98 2.40 -27.46 11.16
C LYS A 98 2.04 -28.23 9.88
N ASP A 99 0.78 -28.62 9.77
CA ASP A 99 0.20 -29.33 8.63
C ASP A 99 -0.60 -28.40 7.71
N TRP A 100 -0.32 -27.08 7.77
CA TRP A 100 -0.84 -26.11 6.80
C TRP A 100 -0.21 -26.38 5.42
N TYR A 101 -0.70 -27.43 4.77
CA TYR A 101 -0.59 -27.60 3.33
C TYR A 101 -1.64 -26.71 2.71
N SER A 102 -1.22 -25.51 2.36
CA SER A 102 -1.98 -24.62 1.49
C SER A 102 -2.14 -25.35 0.15
N SER A 103 -3.24 -26.07 -0.04
CA SER A 103 -3.63 -26.65 -1.33
C SER A 103 -3.95 -25.57 -2.38
N GLN A 104 -3.84 -24.30 -1.99
CA GLN A 104 -3.60 -23.17 -2.86
C GLN A 104 -2.19 -22.67 -2.55
N GLN A 105 -1.29 -22.60 -3.52
CA GLN A 105 -0.05 -21.84 -3.37
C GLN A 105 -0.41 -20.38 -3.10
N ILE A 106 -0.63 -20.01 -1.84
CA ILE A 106 -0.81 -18.64 -1.42
C ILE A 106 0.59 -18.19 -1.02
N TYR A 107 1.29 -17.68 -2.02
CA TYR A 107 2.46 -16.85 -1.81
C TYR A 107 2.07 -15.73 -0.85
N ASP A 108 2.94 -15.41 0.11
CA ASP A 108 2.80 -14.26 0.99
C ASP A 108 2.55 -13.02 0.10
N PRO A 109 1.34 -12.43 0.14
CA PRO A 109 1.07 -11.25 -0.66
C PRO A 109 2.06 -10.18 -0.19
N VAL A 110 3.00 -9.81 -1.06
CA VAL A 110 4.08 -8.88 -0.73
C VAL A 110 3.48 -7.49 -0.49
N PHE A 111 3.08 -7.19 0.74
CA PHE A 111 2.56 -5.89 1.17
C PHE A 111 3.35 -5.44 2.39
N LYS A 112 4.18 -4.42 2.22
CA LYS A 112 4.93 -3.86 3.34
C LYS A 112 4.38 -2.51 3.74
N THR A 113 4.07 -2.36 5.03
CA THR A 113 3.63 -1.11 5.62
C THR A 113 4.76 -0.48 6.45
N TYR A 114 4.96 0.83 6.33
CA TYR A 114 6.01 1.57 7.03
C TYR A 114 5.41 2.84 7.65
N GLY A 115 5.61 3.02 8.95
CA GLY A 115 5.16 4.21 9.68
C GLY A 115 6.28 5.22 9.89
N LEU A 116 6.08 6.47 9.45
CA LEU A 116 6.90 7.62 9.80
C LEU A 116 5.98 8.78 10.21
N GLY A 117 5.95 9.14 11.49
CA GLY A 117 4.99 10.12 12.02
C GLY A 117 3.53 9.64 11.89
N ASP A 118 2.63 10.52 11.43
CA ASP A 118 1.22 10.21 11.14
C ASP A 118 0.99 9.64 9.72
N LEU A 119 2.06 9.32 8.98
CA LEU A 119 1.99 8.74 7.64
C LEU A 119 2.30 7.24 7.67
N GLN A 120 1.39 6.46 7.08
CA GLN A 120 1.58 5.04 6.85
C GLN A 120 1.71 4.78 5.35
N PHE A 121 2.92 4.47 4.91
CA PHE A 121 3.20 4.08 3.52
C PHE A 121 2.97 2.58 3.36
N THR A 122 2.43 2.20 2.22
CA THR A 122 2.27 0.80 1.81
C THR A 122 2.73 0.65 0.37
N ILE A 123 3.35 -0.48 0.04
CA ILE A 123 3.64 -0.87 -1.35
C ILE A 123 3.58 -2.39 -1.47
N GLY A 124 3.07 -2.87 -2.59
CA GLY A 124 2.95 -4.29 -2.84
C GLY A 124 2.70 -4.71 -4.28
N LEU A 125 2.85 -6.02 -4.52
CA LEU A 125 2.47 -6.68 -5.76
C LEU A 125 0.96 -6.91 -5.77
N MET A 126 0.28 -6.53 -6.85
CA MET A 126 -1.18 -6.60 -6.97
C MET A 126 -1.61 -7.63 -8.01
N ASN A 127 -2.88 -8.01 -7.97
CA ASN A 127 -3.53 -8.66 -9.09
C ASN A 127 -3.73 -7.69 -10.27
N ASP A 128 -4.06 -8.24 -11.44
CA ASP A 128 -4.10 -7.50 -12.72
C ASP A 128 -5.07 -6.32 -12.72
N ASP A 129 -6.12 -6.37 -11.91
CA ASP A 129 -7.14 -5.31 -11.80
C ASP A 129 -6.90 -4.34 -10.62
N PHE A 130 -5.81 -4.52 -9.87
CA PHE A 130 -5.47 -3.75 -8.66
C PHE A 130 -6.56 -3.81 -7.58
N SER A 131 -7.45 -4.80 -7.60
CA SER A 131 -8.50 -4.96 -6.58
C SER A 131 -7.95 -5.48 -5.26
N GLY A 132 -6.77 -6.11 -5.30
CA GLY A 132 -6.12 -6.61 -4.10
C GLY A 132 -4.72 -7.15 -4.36
N PRO A 133 -4.17 -7.82 -3.34
CA PRO A 133 -2.90 -8.52 -3.45
C PRO A 133 -2.75 -9.48 -4.62
N ALA A 134 -1.53 -9.56 -5.16
CA ALA A 134 -1.16 -10.64 -6.07
C ALA A 134 -1.29 -11.98 -5.36
N GLU A 135 -1.97 -12.94 -5.99
CA GLU A 135 -2.07 -14.32 -5.50
C GLU A 135 -0.80 -15.13 -5.77
N PHE A 136 -0.07 -14.76 -6.83
CA PHE A 136 1.14 -15.43 -7.30
C PHE A 136 2.28 -14.44 -7.45
N THR A 137 3.50 -14.86 -7.12
CA THR A 137 4.72 -14.05 -7.26
C THR A 137 5.70 -14.66 -8.27
N SER A 138 5.19 -15.42 -9.24
CA SER A 138 5.96 -15.95 -10.36
C SER A 138 5.43 -15.39 -11.66
N TYR A 139 6.30 -14.73 -12.43
CA TYR A 139 5.93 -13.99 -13.61
C TYR A 139 6.75 -14.46 -14.82
N PRO A 140 6.11 -14.97 -15.88
CA PRO A 140 6.80 -15.28 -17.13
C PRO A 140 7.46 -14.05 -17.73
N LEU A 141 8.59 -14.22 -18.41
CA LEU A 141 9.24 -13.14 -19.13
C LEU A 141 8.30 -12.54 -20.19
N GLY A 142 8.15 -11.21 -20.17
CA GLY A 142 7.22 -10.45 -20.99
C GLY A 142 5.83 -10.23 -20.38
N SER A 143 5.46 -10.87 -19.25
CA SER A 143 4.20 -10.60 -18.55
C SER A 143 4.24 -9.27 -17.79
N ILE A 144 3.09 -8.81 -17.29
CA ILE A 144 2.99 -7.60 -16.46
C ILE A 144 3.01 -7.99 -14.97
N ILE A 145 3.74 -7.20 -14.18
CA ILE A 145 3.72 -7.19 -12.71
C ILE A 145 2.96 -5.92 -12.29
N PRO A 146 1.74 -6.05 -11.77
CA PRO A 146 1.02 -4.94 -11.16
C PRO A 146 1.64 -4.58 -9.81
N ILE A 147 1.99 -3.32 -9.60
CA ILE A 147 2.57 -2.80 -8.34
C ILE A 147 1.76 -1.59 -7.91
N MET A 148 1.34 -1.57 -6.64
CA MET A 148 0.64 -0.43 -6.07
C MET A 148 1.32 0.06 -4.81
N ALA A 149 1.40 1.38 -4.66
CA ALA A 149 1.80 2.04 -3.45
C ALA A 149 0.72 3.00 -2.99
N SER A 150 0.54 3.13 -1.67
CA SER A 150 -0.35 4.14 -1.09
C SER A 150 0.23 4.74 0.18
N VAL A 151 -0.22 5.94 0.53
CA VAL A 151 0.08 6.58 1.81
C VAL A 151 -1.22 7.01 2.48
N VAL A 152 -1.37 6.63 3.76
CA VAL A 152 -2.51 7.06 4.59
C VAL A 152 -2.00 8.12 5.57
N GLN A 153 -2.75 9.21 5.70
CA GLN A 153 -2.50 10.28 6.67
C GLN A 153 -3.70 10.40 7.61
N LYS A 154 -3.45 10.60 8.91
CA LYS A 154 -4.51 10.82 9.92
C LYS A 154 -5.09 12.25 9.94
N THR A 155 -4.57 13.18 9.13
CA THR A 155 -4.90 14.62 9.15
C THR A 155 -5.14 15.22 7.75
N HIS A 156 -5.78 16.39 7.72
CA HIS A 156 -6.56 16.99 6.63
C HIS A 156 -5.82 17.46 5.33
N GLN A 157 -4.51 17.26 5.16
CA GLN A 157 -3.82 17.76 3.95
C GLN A 157 -3.71 16.67 2.87
N PRO A 158 -4.15 16.92 1.62
CA PRO A 158 -3.99 15.95 0.55
C PRO A 158 -2.50 15.82 0.19
N LEU A 159 -1.99 14.59 0.22
CA LEU A 159 -0.64 14.28 -0.23
C LEU A 159 -0.67 13.65 -1.63
N LEU A 160 0.36 13.95 -2.41
CA LEU A 160 0.69 13.27 -3.65
C LEU A 160 1.79 12.25 -3.38
N LEU A 161 1.51 10.98 -3.67
CA LEU A 161 2.50 9.92 -3.59
C LEU A 161 3.26 9.79 -4.91
N LEU A 162 4.59 9.64 -4.84
CA LEU A 162 5.49 9.48 -5.98
C LEU A 162 6.45 8.31 -5.73
N LEU A 163 6.77 7.57 -6.80
CA LEU A 163 7.88 6.62 -6.84
C LEU A 163 9.09 7.37 -7.39
N GLU A 164 10.00 7.81 -6.52
CA GLU A 164 11.16 8.62 -6.94
C GLU A 164 12.22 7.77 -7.63
N GLU A 165 12.51 6.59 -7.05
CA GLU A 165 13.52 5.64 -7.53
C GLU A 165 13.05 4.21 -7.19
N CYS A 166 13.26 3.25 -8.09
CA CYS A 166 13.04 1.84 -7.85
C CYS A 166 14.11 1.01 -8.58
N VAL A 167 14.71 0.05 -7.89
CA VAL A 167 15.74 -0.86 -8.45
C VAL A 167 15.39 -2.30 -8.11
N ALA A 168 15.55 -3.21 -9.08
CA ALA A 168 15.50 -4.65 -8.81
C ALA A 168 16.87 -5.15 -8.35
N ALA A 169 16.89 -6.09 -7.42
CA ALA A 169 18.07 -6.77 -6.90
C ALA A 169 17.72 -8.21 -6.51
N THR A 170 18.71 -9.08 -6.36
CA THR A 170 18.52 -10.47 -5.89
C THR A 170 18.56 -10.61 -4.37
N THR A 171 18.67 -9.50 -3.64
CA THR A 171 18.80 -9.47 -2.19
C THR A 171 17.75 -8.55 -1.55
N PRO A 172 17.23 -8.92 -0.36
CA PRO A 172 16.27 -8.10 0.38
C PRO A 172 16.90 -6.85 0.99
N GLU A 173 18.24 -6.78 1.06
CA GLU A 173 19.03 -5.62 1.47
C GLU A 173 20.03 -5.26 0.36
N LEU A 174 20.21 -3.97 0.09
CA LEU A 174 21.18 -3.51 -0.92
C LEU A 174 22.56 -3.34 -0.29
N HIS A 175 23.55 -4.01 -0.87
CA HIS A 175 24.97 -3.83 -0.57
C HIS A 175 25.69 -3.23 -1.77
N PRO A 176 26.89 -2.64 -1.60
CA PRO A 176 27.68 -2.09 -2.71
C PRO A 176 27.93 -3.08 -3.84
N GLU A 177 28.03 -4.37 -3.51
CA GLU A 177 28.30 -5.48 -4.45
C GLU A 177 27.02 -6.09 -5.05
N SER A 178 25.83 -5.64 -4.64
CA SER A 178 24.57 -6.19 -5.14
C SER A 178 24.40 -5.88 -6.62
N THR A 179 24.04 -6.90 -7.41
CA THR A 179 23.61 -6.70 -8.80
C THR A 179 22.26 -5.98 -8.80
N MET A 180 22.21 -4.76 -9.35
CA MET A 180 21.00 -3.94 -9.37
C MET A 180 20.58 -3.61 -10.80
N TYR A 181 19.28 -3.62 -11.06
CA TYR A 181 18.69 -3.19 -12.33
C TYR A 181 17.74 -2.00 -12.10
N PRO A 182 17.99 -0.83 -12.70
CA PRO A 182 17.18 0.36 -12.46
C PRO A 182 15.85 0.30 -13.22
N ILE A 183 14.74 0.42 -12.49
CA ILE A 183 13.38 0.43 -13.06
C ILE A 183 12.88 1.87 -13.16
N ILE A 184 12.92 2.59 -12.04
CA ILE A 184 12.59 4.02 -11.96
C ILE A 184 13.83 4.75 -11.47
N SER A 185 14.22 5.80 -12.18
CA SER A 185 15.36 6.64 -11.77
C SER A 185 15.09 8.10 -12.12
N ASN A 186 16.10 8.96 -11.92
CA ASN A 186 16.08 10.34 -12.37
C ASN A 186 14.86 11.12 -11.85
N LYS A 187 14.47 10.83 -10.60
CA LYS A 187 13.35 11.46 -9.87
C LYS A 187 12.00 11.20 -10.54
N GLY A 188 11.65 9.92 -10.69
CA GLY A 188 10.35 9.48 -11.20
C GLY A 188 10.25 9.23 -12.71
N CYS A 189 11.36 9.02 -13.42
CA CYS A 189 11.37 8.56 -14.81
C CYS A 189 11.38 7.01 -14.83
N LEU A 190 10.32 6.39 -15.35
CA LEU A 190 10.21 4.94 -15.52
C LEU A 190 11.07 4.51 -16.72
N LEU A 191 12.31 4.10 -16.48
CA LEU A 191 13.26 3.75 -17.54
C LEU A 191 12.81 2.53 -18.35
N GLU A 192 12.19 1.55 -17.68
CA GLU A 192 11.74 0.31 -18.32
C GLU A 192 10.67 0.56 -19.40
N SER A 193 9.93 1.67 -19.34
CA SER A 193 8.93 2.04 -20.35
C SER A 193 9.51 2.36 -21.74
N VAL A 194 10.82 2.63 -21.82
CA VAL A 194 11.49 2.92 -23.11
C VAL A 194 11.63 1.64 -23.95
N SER A 195 11.84 0.50 -23.29
CA SER A 195 12.09 -0.81 -23.91
C SER A 195 10.93 -1.79 -23.80
N SER A 196 9.87 -1.45 -23.06
CA SER A 196 8.78 -2.36 -22.75
C SER A 196 7.41 -1.66 -22.73
N GLN A 197 6.35 -2.41 -22.41
CA GLN A 197 5.00 -1.90 -22.18
C GLN A 197 4.78 -1.42 -20.74
N SER A 198 5.86 -1.24 -19.97
CA SER A 198 5.77 -0.72 -18.60
C SER A 198 5.21 0.70 -18.58
N LYS A 199 4.27 0.99 -17.69
CA LYS A 199 3.62 2.30 -17.59
C LYS A 199 3.09 2.56 -16.19
N PHE A 200 2.95 3.83 -15.84
CA PHE A 200 2.13 4.23 -14.70
C PHE A 200 0.65 4.21 -15.11
N GLU A 201 -0.21 3.66 -14.25
CA GLU A 201 -1.66 3.68 -14.50
C GLU A 201 -2.28 4.99 -14.01
N PRO A 202 -3.39 5.44 -14.63
CA PRO A 202 -4.12 6.63 -14.20
C PRO A 202 -4.46 6.59 -12.71
N ARG A 203 -4.16 7.68 -12.00
CA ARG A 203 -4.42 7.77 -10.57
C ARG A 203 -5.92 7.75 -10.26
N GLN A 204 -6.29 6.96 -9.27
CA GLN A 204 -7.62 7.01 -8.65
C GLN A 204 -7.64 7.96 -7.44
N LYS A 205 -6.52 8.07 -6.73
CA LYS A 205 -6.32 8.95 -5.56
C LYS A 205 -4.92 9.56 -5.63
N SER A 206 -4.74 10.81 -5.19
CA SER A 206 -3.42 11.45 -5.15
C SER A 206 -2.42 10.72 -4.25
N SER A 207 -2.92 10.11 -3.17
CA SER A 207 -2.13 9.36 -2.20
C SER A 207 -1.80 7.94 -2.64
N GLU A 208 -2.08 7.58 -3.90
CA GLU A 208 -1.88 6.24 -4.47
C GLU A 208 -1.13 6.32 -5.80
N MET A 209 -0.26 5.34 -6.05
CA MET A 209 0.44 5.15 -7.31
C MET A 209 0.28 3.71 -7.76
N ARG A 210 -0.02 3.51 -9.04
CA ARG A 210 -0.12 2.19 -9.67
C ARG A 210 0.87 2.11 -10.83
N LEU A 211 1.62 1.03 -10.90
CA LEU A 211 2.64 0.76 -11.89
C LEU A 211 2.37 -0.62 -12.50
N SER A 212 2.22 -0.66 -13.81
CA SER A 212 2.23 -1.90 -14.58
C SER A 212 3.65 -2.09 -15.12
N LEU A 213 4.41 -3.00 -14.52
CA LEU A 213 5.82 -3.24 -14.86
C LEU A 213 5.93 -4.52 -15.70
N GLN A 214 6.31 -4.41 -16.97
CA GLN A 214 6.59 -5.59 -17.78
C GLN A 214 7.86 -6.27 -17.27
N THR A 215 7.83 -7.60 -17.11
CA THR A 215 9.01 -8.37 -16.71
C THR A 215 10.13 -8.23 -17.73
N PHE A 216 11.34 -8.15 -17.20
CA PHE A 216 12.58 -7.90 -17.93
C PHE A 216 13.57 -9.01 -17.63
N LYS A 217 14.61 -9.13 -18.46
CA LYS A 217 15.59 -10.21 -18.34
C LYS A 217 16.60 -9.88 -17.24
N PHE A 218 16.30 -10.28 -16.01
CA PHE A 218 17.15 -10.08 -14.83
C PHE A 218 16.99 -11.25 -13.86
N ALA A 219 18.12 -11.81 -13.40
CA ALA A 219 18.15 -12.88 -12.39
C ALA A 219 17.08 -13.98 -12.61
N MET A 220 17.02 -14.49 -13.85
CA MET A 220 16.00 -15.44 -14.29
C MET A 220 16.01 -16.72 -13.43
N GLY A 221 14.85 -17.12 -12.91
CA GLY A 221 14.72 -18.29 -12.02
C GLY A 221 15.25 -18.07 -10.60
N GLU A 222 15.76 -16.88 -10.28
CA GLU A 222 16.16 -16.50 -8.92
C GLU A 222 15.09 -15.61 -8.26
N GLU A 223 15.20 -15.44 -6.94
CA GLU A 223 14.39 -14.50 -6.20
C GLU A 223 14.82 -13.05 -6.50
N VAL A 224 13.84 -12.21 -6.84
CA VAL A 224 14.02 -10.80 -7.15
C VAL A 224 13.24 -9.94 -6.15
N PHE A 225 13.86 -8.85 -5.72
CA PHE A 225 13.31 -7.83 -4.85
C PHE A 225 13.37 -6.47 -5.56
N ILE A 226 12.30 -5.69 -5.50
CA ILE A 226 12.30 -4.29 -5.96
C ILE A 226 12.38 -3.38 -4.73
N HIS A 227 13.43 -2.57 -4.70
CA HIS A 227 13.71 -1.57 -3.68
C HIS A 227 13.26 -0.22 -4.19
N CYS A 228 12.26 0.38 -3.55
CA CYS A 228 11.69 1.65 -3.96
C CYS A 228 11.90 2.75 -2.91
N LYS A 229 12.02 3.98 -3.41
CA LYS A 229 12.01 5.22 -2.65
C LYS A 229 10.70 5.95 -2.93
N LEU A 230 9.79 5.87 -1.97
CA LEU A 230 8.49 6.52 -1.96
C LEU A 230 8.65 7.96 -1.46
N LEU A 231 7.87 8.87 -2.03
CA LEU A 231 7.84 10.27 -1.65
C LEU A 231 6.39 10.75 -1.53
N ALA A 232 6.01 11.23 -0.34
CA ALA A 232 4.78 11.99 -0.15
C ALA A 232 5.08 13.49 -0.17
N TRP A 233 4.36 14.23 -1.03
CA TRP A 233 4.61 15.66 -1.28
C TRP A 233 3.32 16.46 -1.44
N ASP A 234 3.40 17.79 -1.38
CA ASP A 234 2.30 18.71 -1.69
C ASP A 234 1.93 18.60 -3.20
N PRO A 235 0.67 18.28 -3.54
CA PRO A 235 0.22 18.18 -4.94
C PRO A 235 0.47 19.44 -5.77
N ASN A 236 0.54 20.63 -5.16
CA ASN A 236 0.71 21.90 -5.87
C ASN A 236 2.19 22.24 -6.16
N GLY A 237 3.12 21.36 -5.78
CA GLY A 237 4.56 21.57 -5.88
C GLY A 237 5.26 20.70 -6.93
N LEU A 238 4.55 20.25 -7.98
CA LEU A 238 5.13 19.46 -9.07
C LEU A 238 6.24 20.23 -9.78
N ASP A 239 7.35 19.56 -10.03
CA ASP A 239 8.49 20.09 -10.78
C ASP A 239 9.32 18.95 -11.41
N GLY A 240 10.43 19.29 -12.08
CA GLY A 240 11.33 18.29 -12.66
C GLY A 240 11.92 17.27 -11.66
N THR A 241 11.70 17.45 -10.35
CA THR A 241 12.10 16.55 -9.26
C THR A 241 10.95 15.90 -8.51
N LYS A 242 9.70 16.22 -8.86
CA LYS A 242 8.46 15.73 -8.27
C LYS A 242 7.52 15.41 -9.44
N LYS A 243 7.68 14.21 -10.01
CA LYS A 243 6.98 13.79 -11.22
C LYS A 243 6.90 12.27 -11.30
N ALA A 244 5.99 11.76 -12.13
CA ALA A 244 5.93 10.37 -12.54
C ALA A 244 5.80 10.34 -14.06
N CYS A 245 6.87 9.96 -14.74
CA CYS A 245 7.00 10.00 -16.19
C CYS A 245 7.18 8.60 -16.75
N HIS A 246 6.46 8.26 -17.81
CA HIS A 246 6.72 7.07 -18.60
C HIS A 246 6.80 7.42 -20.08
N PHE A 247 7.49 6.59 -20.84
CA PHE A 247 7.68 6.76 -22.28
C PHE A 247 6.56 6.05 -23.03
N VAL A 248 5.90 6.76 -23.94
CA VAL A 248 4.89 6.23 -24.83
C VAL A 248 5.45 6.21 -26.25
N LYS A 249 5.51 5.02 -26.85
CA LYS A 249 6.06 4.85 -28.21
C LYS A 249 5.29 5.71 -29.22
N GLY A 250 6.01 6.60 -29.90
CA GLY A 250 5.46 7.54 -30.88
C GLY A 250 5.03 8.90 -30.31
N HIS A 251 4.90 9.02 -28.99
CA HIS A 251 4.53 10.26 -28.30
C HIS A 251 5.68 10.87 -27.48
N GLY A 252 6.59 10.04 -26.97
CA GLY A 252 7.73 10.46 -26.16
C GLY A 252 7.47 10.29 -24.66
N TRP A 253 8.17 11.06 -23.83
CA TRP A 253 7.97 11.05 -22.38
C TRP A 253 6.71 11.82 -22.00
N GLU A 254 5.81 11.18 -21.26
CA GLU A 254 4.55 11.77 -20.79
C GLU A 254 4.51 11.84 -19.27
N LEU A 255 3.93 12.92 -18.74
CA LEU A 255 3.67 13.07 -17.31
C LEU A 255 2.33 12.42 -16.96
N LEU A 256 2.33 11.53 -15.96
CA LEU A 256 1.14 10.83 -15.50
C LEU A 256 0.01 11.78 -15.08
N ASP A 257 0.34 12.80 -14.28
CA ASP A 257 -0.62 13.63 -13.58
C ASP A 257 -1.27 14.70 -14.49
N ASP A 258 -0.56 15.16 -15.52
CA ASP A 258 -1.03 16.18 -16.46
C ASP A 258 -0.24 16.11 -17.77
N LEU A 259 -0.85 15.55 -18.82
CA LEU A 259 -0.24 15.42 -20.14
C LEU A 259 0.20 16.76 -20.74
N ALA A 260 -0.50 17.87 -20.42
CA ALA A 260 -0.14 19.20 -20.90
C ALA A 260 1.18 19.72 -20.29
N GLN A 261 1.62 19.13 -19.18
CA GLN A 261 2.88 19.45 -18.49
C GLN A 261 3.97 18.39 -18.72
N SER A 262 3.87 17.61 -19.79
CA SER A 262 4.89 16.59 -20.15
C SER A 262 6.29 17.17 -20.39
N ASN A 263 6.42 18.49 -20.58
CA ASN A 263 7.71 19.18 -20.59
C ASN A 263 8.51 19.04 -19.27
N LEU A 264 7.86 18.69 -18.16
CA LEU A 264 8.54 18.33 -16.91
C LEU A 264 9.33 17.01 -17.03
N CYS A 265 8.98 16.17 -18.01
CA CYS A 265 9.60 14.89 -18.28
C CYS A 265 10.73 14.96 -19.33
N ASP A 266 10.95 16.10 -20.01
CA ASP A 266 12.03 16.26 -21.00
C ASP A 266 13.42 15.93 -20.43
N CYS A 267 13.61 16.13 -19.12
CA CYS A 267 14.87 15.80 -18.45
C CYS A 267 15.10 14.29 -18.27
N CYS A 268 14.12 13.42 -18.55
CA CYS A 268 14.24 11.96 -18.45
C CYS A 268 15.23 11.37 -19.46
N GLU A 269 15.43 12.01 -20.62
CA GLU A 269 16.49 11.67 -21.58
C GLU A 269 17.88 12.17 -21.16
N SER A 270 17.94 13.00 -20.13
CA SER A 270 19.18 13.56 -19.59
C SER A 270 19.20 13.45 -18.06
N LYS A 271 19.69 14.48 -17.35
CA LYS A 271 19.69 14.49 -15.87
C LYS A 271 18.71 15.53 -15.36
N CYS A 272 17.71 15.09 -14.62
CA CYS A 272 16.75 15.95 -13.93
C CYS A 272 17.44 16.64 -12.74
N LYS A 273 17.77 17.93 -12.92
CA LYS A 273 18.44 18.73 -11.90
C LYS A 273 17.44 19.32 -10.92
N SER A 274 17.78 19.30 -9.64
CA SER A 274 17.13 20.14 -8.64
C SER A 274 17.48 21.60 -8.94
N ARG A 275 16.50 22.47 -9.18
CA ARG A 275 16.76 23.91 -9.29
C ARG A 275 17.28 24.39 -7.94
N ARG A 276 18.49 24.97 -7.87
CA ARG A 276 18.97 25.65 -6.65
C ARG A 276 18.17 26.94 -6.47
N GLN A 277 16.99 26.89 -5.87
CA GLN A 277 16.35 28.09 -5.35
C GLN A 277 17.09 28.51 -4.07
N ARG A 278 17.64 29.73 -4.06
CA ARG A 278 17.97 30.43 -2.81
C ARG A 278 16.64 30.87 -2.20
N SER A 279 16.02 30.02 -1.38
CA SER A 279 14.92 30.44 -0.51
C SER A 279 15.32 30.25 0.94
N VAL A 280 15.06 31.31 1.71
CA VAL A 280 15.09 31.35 3.17
C VAL A 280 14.36 30.13 3.72
N ALA A 281 14.95 29.48 4.71
CA ALA A 281 14.45 28.29 5.37
C ALA A 281 12.92 28.35 5.54
N SER A 282 12.22 27.58 4.72
CA SER A 282 10.84 27.21 4.94
C SER A 282 10.82 25.70 4.76
N GLU A 283 10.85 25.04 5.90
CA GLU A 283 10.52 23.64 6.15
C GLU A 283 9.26 23.19 5.36
N LYS A 284 9.40 22.93 4.05
CA LYS A 284 8.35 22.32 3.23
C LYS A 284 8.53 20.81 3.26
N HIS A 285 7.87 20.20 4.23
CA HIS A 285 8.02 18.82 4.68
C HIS A 285 7.43 17.82 3.67
N GLY A 286 8.22 17.40 2.68
CA GLY A 286 8.00 16.12 2.02
C GLY A 286 8.54 14.97 2.84
N MET A 287 7.83 13.85 2.88
CA MET A 287 8.31 12.64 3.56
C MET A 287 8.80 11.61 2.55
N VAL A 288 10.00 11.08 2.79
CA VAL A 288 10.62 10.03 1.98
C VAL A 288 10.63 8.73 2.78
N GLN A 289 10.17 7.65 2.18
CA GLN A 289 10.20 6.32 2.76
C GLN A 289 10.88 5.33 1.80
N LYS A 290 11.76 4.48 2.31
CA LYS A 290 12.31 3.36 1.54
C LYS A 290 11.46 2.11 1.80
N ALA A 291 11.20 1.34 0.77
CA ALA A 291 10.41 0.12 0.85
C ALA A 291 10.98 -0.96 -0.06
N VAL A 292 10.73 -2.23 0.29
CA VAL A 292 11.22 -3.38 -0.46
C VAL A 292 10.07 -4.34 -0.72
N ILE A 293 9.78 -4.62 -1.98
CA ILE A 293 8.77 -5.61 -2.41
C ILE A 293 9.47 -6.82 -3.02
N GLY A 294 9.09 -8.02 -2.61
CA GLY A 294 9.61 -9.32 -3.02
C GLY A 294 9.62 -10.30 -1.85
N PRO A 295 10.02 -11.55 -2.09
CA PRO A 295 10.57 -12.03 -3.36
C PRO A 295 9.49 -12.30 -4.41
N PHE A 296 9.86 -12.14 -5.68
CA PHE A 296 9.14 -12.71 -6.83
C PHE A 296 10.16 -13.31 -7.81
N THR A 297 9.72 -14.24 -8.66
CA THR A 297 10.58 -14.92 -9.62
C THR A 297 10.17 -14.58 -11.05
N ILE A 298 11.16 -14.35 -11.92
CA ILE A 298 10.92 -14.20 -13.36
C ILE A 298 11.27 -15.53 -14.03
N THR A 299 10.29 -16.18 -14.66
CA THR A 299 10.45 -17.48 -15.31
C THR A 299 10.61 -17.35 -16.81
N ASP A 300 11.24 -18.34 -17.44
CA ASP A 300 11.26 -18.43 -18.91
C ASP A 300 9.85 -18.77 -19.43
N VAL A 301 9.54 -18.36 -20.65
CA VAL A 301 8.22 -18.55 -21.29
C VAL A 301 7.93 -20.04 -21.55
N ASN A 302 8.95 -20.90 -21.51
CA ASN A 302 8.90 -22.33 -21.82
C ASN A 302 9.17 -23.26 -20.62
N SER A 303 9.13 -22.76 -19.38
CA SER A 303 9.35 -23.57 -18.17
C SER A 303 8.03 -23.98 -17.50
#